data_AF-A0A7X8Z1Z8-F1
#
_entry.id   AF-A0A7X8Z1Z8-F1
#
_cell.length_a   1.000
_cell.length_b   1.000
_cell.length_c   1.000
_cell.angle_alpha   90.00
_cell.angle_beta   90.00
_cell.angle_gamma   90.00
#
_symmetry.space_group_name_H-M   'P 1'
#
loop_
_entity.id
_entity.type
_entity.pdbx_description
1 polymer ?
#
loop_
_entity_poly.entity_id
_entity_poly.type
_entity_poly.pdbx_seq_one_letter_code
_entity_poly.pdbx_strand_id
1 'polypeptide(L)'
;MFWNTRVAAERRKCPWQDCQPLLGLMECMKTMNHQHEQNPQPRPARPAWTTRGLVSLLLLLQTVILMVSGVMRYINPRCRDANWMDWRVLALNKDQWASLHAISGLVVVILAVFHLAYNWRPLLGYLRRKTGAVARYGRELAAAGLLSMVLLGLAIADLPPANLLHDLSDRFKDAYAASIERAPWPHTEDFEVERVCRRLGIPIEQALASLEKAGMPARDSSQTLTEIARTHRTSPQRVFNAIQRQIQGVGQQLDTAPSEQRCRRQQGDESDS
;
A
#
# COMPACT_ATOMS: atom_id res chain seq x y z
N MET A 1 12.00 -33.48 -40.52
CA MET A 1 10.99 -32.52 -41.02
C MET A 1 11.65 -31.16 -41.14
N PHE A 2 11.68 -30.64 -42.38
CA PHE A 2 12.24 -29.36 -42.84
C PHE A 2 11.84 -28.19 -41.92
N TRP A 3 12.70 -27.21 -41.64
CA TRP A 3 12.93 -26.08 -42.53
C TRP A 3 14.35 -25.48 -42.41
N ASN A 4 14.95 -25.37 -43.59
CA ASN A 4 16.17 -24.65 -43.96
C ASN A 4 15.72 -23.31 -44.55
N THR A 5 16.15 -22.17 -44.02
CA THR A 5 16.18 -20.91 -44.77
C THR A 5 17.43 -20.13 -44.40
N ARG A 6 18.45 -20.28 -45.25
CA ARG A 6 19.53 -19.30 -45.42
C ARG A 6 18.91 -17.99 -45.86
N VAL A 7 19.07 -16.92 -45.08
CA VAL A 7 18.91 -15.56 -45.60
C VAL A 7 20.21 -15.23 -46.33
N ALA A 8 20.19 -15.35 -47.65
CA ALA A 8 21.22 -14.81 -48.52
C ALA A 8 21.13 -13.28 -48.49
N ALA A 9 22.20 -12.62 -48.06
CA ALA A 9 22.35 -11.18 -48.15
C ALA A 9 22.60 -10.80 -49.62
N GLU A 10 21.53 -10.52 -50.35
CA GLU A 10 21.59 -10.03 -51.72
C GLU A 10 21.98 -8.54 -51.69
N ARG A 11 23.28 -8.27 -51.91
CA ARG A 11 23.76 -6.90 -52.16
C ARG A 11 23.14 -6.42 -53.47
N ARG A 12 22.07 -5.63 -53.39
CA ARG A 12 21.57 -4.84 -54.52
C ARG A 12 22.69 -3.90 -54.95
N LYS A 13 23.31 -4.19 -56.11
CA LYS A 13 24.22 -3.27 -56.79
C LYS A 13 23.45 -1.98 -57.10
N CYS A 14 23.93 -0.85 -56.61
CA CYS A 14 23.47 0.47 -57.07
C CYS A 14 23.95 0.66 -58.52
N PRO A 15 23.07 0.95 -59.49
CA PRO A 15 23.45 1.29 -60.85
C PRO A 15 23.60 2.81 -60.94
N TRP A 16 24.74 3.35 -60.53
CA TRP A 16 25.06 4.79 -60.71
C TRP A 16 26.33 4.97 -61.52
N GLN A 17 26.50 4.19 -62.59
CA GLN A 17 27.69 4.31 -63.45
C GLN A 17 27.46 4.95 -64.82
N ASP A 18 26.21 5.20 -65.24
CA ASP A 18 25.94 5.89 -66.51
C ASP A 18 24.85 6.97 -66.34
N CYS A 19 25.26 8.21 -66.06
CA CYS A 19 24.36 9.37 -66.13
C CYS A 19 25.10 10.58 -66.73
N GLN A 20 24.79 10.89 -67.99
CA GLN A 20 25.03 12.18 -68.67
C GLN A 20 23.66 12.92 -68.86
N PRO A 21 23.62 14.23 -69.16
CA PRO A 21 23.10 15.20 -68.21
C PRO A 21 21.68 15.75 -68.48
N LEU A 22 21.04 16.16 -67.37
CA LEU A 22 20.09 17.26 -67.19
C LEU A 22 18.69 17.27 -67.85
N LEU A 23 18.27 16.28 -68.63
CA LEU A 23 16.85 16.13 -69.01
C LEU A 23 16.12 14.97 -68.30
N GLY A 24 16.86 14.04 -67.69
CA GLY A 24 16.30 12.88 -66.98
C GLY A 24 15.89 13.14 -65.53
N LEU A 25 16.29 14.26 -64.92
CA LEU A 25 16.05 14.50 -63.48
C LEU A 25 14.57 14.74 -63.15
N MET A 26 13.83 15.43 -64.03
CA MET A 26 12.40 15.65 -63.82
C MET A 26 11.58 14.38 -64.07
N GLU A 27 11.91 13.55 -65.07
CA GLU A 27 11.24 12.27 -65.27
C GLU A 27 11.60 11.24 -64.19
N CYS A 28 12.84 11.24 -63.72
CA CYS A 28 13.29 10.38 -62.62
C CYS A 28 12.63 10.80 -61.29
N MET A 29 12.47 12.10 -61.02
CA MET A 29 11.68 12.56 -59.86
C MET A 29 10.19 12.19 -59.98
N LYS A 30 9.61 12.29 -61.18
CA LYS A 30 8.18 11.96 -61.39
C LYS A 30 7.91 10.47 -61.23
N THR A 31 8.85 9.61 -61.66
CA THR A 31 8.77 8.15 -61.46
C THR A 31 9.05 7.73 -60.02
N MET A 32 9.95 8.41 -59.29
CA MET A 32 10.17 8.15 -57.86
C MET A 32 8.98 8.59 -56.98
N ASN A 33 8.32 9.70 -57.31
CA ASN A 33 7.15 10.16 -56.56
C ASN A 33 5.94 9.21 -56.73
N HIS A 34 5.76 8.66 -57.93
CA HIS A 34 4.67 7.70 -58.19
C HIS A 34 4.85 6.33 -57.49
N GLN A 35 6.10 5.91 -57.24
CA GLN A 35 6.38 4.65 -56.51
C GLN A 35 6.10 4.75 -55.00
N HIS A 36 6.21 5.94 -54.41
CA HIS A 36 5.99 6.14 -52.98
C HIS A 36 4.49 6.16 -52.61
N GLU A 37 3.61 6.54 -53.55
CA GLU A 37 2.15 6.56 -53.34
C GLU A 37 1.47 5.20 -53.53
N GLN A 38 2.09 4.25 -54.26
CA GLN A 38 1.47 2.96 -54.61
C GLN A 38 1.80 1.81 -53.65
N ASN A 39 2.58 2.02 -52.60
CA ASN A 39 2.89 0.99 -51.61
C ASN A 39 2.43 1.40 -50.20
N PRO A 40 1.11 1.41 -49.92
CA PRO A 40 0.63 1.56 -48.55
C PRO A 40 1.17 0.39 -47.74
N GLN A 41 2.14 0.66 -46.86
CA GLN A 41 2.67 -0.32 -45.92
C GLN A 41 1.48 -0.96 -45.18
N PRO A 42 1.33 -2.30 -45.22
CA PRO A 42 0.22 -2.94 -44.55
C PRO A 42 0.27 -2.59 -43.07
N ARG A 43 -0.82 -1.99 -42.55
CA ARG A 43 -0.95 -1.70 -41.12
C ARG A 43 -0.66 -2.99 -40.36
N PRO A 44 0.27 -3.01 -39.39
CA PRO A 44 0.61 -4.24 -38.69
C PRO A 44 -0.67 -4.82 -38.09
N ALA A 45 -0.96 -6.07 -38.44
CA ALA A 45 -2.13 -6.78 -37.90
C ALA A 45 -2.08 -6.74 -36.37
N ARG A 46 -3.24 -6.57 -35.72
CA ARG A 46 -3.31 -6.57 -34.26
C ARG A 46 -2.66 -7.87 -33.75
N PRO A 47 -1.72 -7.81 -32.80
CA PRO A 47 -1.04 -9.01 -32.32
C PRO A 47 -2.07 -9.97 -31.73
N ALA A 48 -1.99 -11.24 -32.13
CA ALA A 48 -2.83 -12.29 -31.57
C ALA A 48 -2.59 -12.40 -30.05
N TRP A 49 -3.62 -12.82 -29.31
CA TRP A 49 -3.51 -13.07 -27.87
C TRP A 49 -2.37 -14.06 -27.58
N THR A 50 -1.45 -13.67 -26.69
CA THR A 50 -0.37 -14.55 -26.23
C THR A 50 -0.43 -14.72 -24.73
N THR A 51 -0.43 -15.98 -24.26
CA THR A 51 -0.38 -16.29 -22.82
C THR A 51 0.90 -15.76 -22.17
N ARG A 52 2.01 -15.72 -22.92
CA ARG A 52 3.27 -15.10 -22.50
C ARG A 52 3.15 -13.60 -22.25
N GLY A 53 2.48 -12.89 -23.17
CA GLY A 53 2.20 -11.46 -23.05
C GLY A 53 1.28 -11.16 -21.87
N LEU A 54 0.22 -11.95 -21.71
CA LEU A 54 -0.69 -11.83 -20.57
C LEU A 54 0.05 -12.00 -19.23
N VAL A 55 0.80 -13.10 -19.05
CA VAL A 55 1.53 -13.36 -17.80
C VAL A 55 2.53 -12.26 -17.49
N SER A 56 3.22 -11.74 -18.50
CA SER A 56 4.19 -10.65 -18.31
C SER A 56 3.51 -9.34 -17.92
N LEU A 57 2.38 -9.00 -18.54
CA LEU A 57 1.61 -7.80 -18.19
C LEU A 57 0.98 -7.92 -16.80
N LEU A 58 0.41 -9.07 -16.46
CA LEU A 58 -0.13 -9.34 -15.12
C LEU A 58 0.97 -9.27 -14.05
N LEU A 59 2.14 -9.84 -14.32
CA LEU A 59 3.27 -9.79 -13.39
C LEU A 59 3.72 -8.34 -13.17
N LEU A 60 3.81 -7.53 -14.23
CA LEU A 60 4.14 -6.11 -14.11
C LEU A 60 3.11 -5.35 -13.25
N LEU A 61 1.82 -5.49 -13.56
CA LEU A 61 0.76 -4.82 -12.82
C LEU A 61 0.73 -5.25 -11.34
N GLN A 62 0.85 -6.55 -11.06
CA GLN A 62 0.89 -7.06 -9.69
C GLN A 62 2.14 -6.62 -8.95
N THR A 63 3.27 -6.47 -9.63
CA THR A 63 4.50 -5.93 -9.04
C THR A 63 4.31 -4.47 -8.64
N VAL A 64 3.62 -3.64 -9.44
CA VAL A 64 3.30 -2.26 -9.08
C VAL A 64 2.40 -2.22 -7.84
N ILE A 65 1.35 -3.04 -7.79
CA ILE A 65 0.46 -3.14 -6.60
C ILE A 65 1.26 -3.60 -5.37
N LEU A 66 2.17 -4.57 -5.53
CA LEU A 66 3.03 -5.05 -4.46
C LEU A 66 3.98 -3.96 -3.94
N MET A 67 4.57 -3.15 -4.82
CA MET A 67 5.41 -2.02 -4.42
C MET A 67 4.62 -0.97 -3.66
N VAL A 68 3.47 -0.54 -4.18
CA VAL A 68 2.63 0.49 -3.52
C VAL A 68 2.17 0.02 -2.15
N SER A 69 1.67 -1.22 -2.06
CA SER A 69 1.26 -1.82 -0.78
C SER A 69 2.45 -2.06 0.17
N GLY A 70 3.65 -2.31 -0.36
CA GLY A 70 4.90 -2.41 0.40
C GLY A 70 5.30 -1.08 1.04
N VAL A 71 5.23 0.02 0.29
CA VAL A 71 5.43 1.38 0.82
C VAL A 71 4.40 1.68 1.92
N MET A 72 3.14 1.27 1.73
CA MET A 72 2.09 1.47 2.73
C MET A 72 2.39 0.77 4.06
N ARG A 73 3.10 -0.36 4.06
CA ARG A 73 3.53 -1.04 5.29
C ARG A 73 4.54 -0.25 6.12
N TYR A 74 5.33 0.64 5.51
CA TYR A 74 6.26 1.51 6.23
C TYR A 74 5.60 2.78 6.78
N ILE A 75 4.53 3.26 6.13
CA ILE A 75 3.82 4.49 6.51
C ILE A 75 2.74 4.23 7.57
N ASN A 76 2.16 3.02 7.60
CA ASN A 76 1.04 2.75 8.49
C ASN A 76 1.43 2.85 9.98
N PRO A 77 0.53 3.40 10.84
CA PRO A 77 0.80 3.52 12.26
C PRO A 77 0.82 2.15 12.96
N ARG A 78 1.25 2.11 14.22
CA ARG A 78 1.23 0.88 15.03
C ARG A 78 -0.20 0.32 15.11
N CYS A 79 -0.35 -0.99 15.24
CA CYS A 79 -1.64 -1.68 15.14
C CYS A 79 -2.70 -1.08 16.08
N ARG A 80 -2.33 -0.90 17.36
CA ARG A 80 -3.18 -0.26 18.38
C ARG A 80 -3.71 1.11 17.93
N ASP A 81 -2.80 1.97 17.48
CA ASP A 81 -3.12 3.35 17.12
C ASP A 81 -3.97 3.40 15.83
N ALA A 82 -3.71 2.49 14.90
CA ALA A 82 -4.48 2.34 13.67
C ALA A 82 -5.95 1.94 13.95
N ASN A 83 -6.16 0.98 14.84
CA ASN A 83 -7.50 0.53 15.20
C ASN A 83 -8.25 1.58 16.00
N TRP A 84 -7.56 2.22 16.95
CA TRP A 84 -8.14 3.24 17.82
C TRP A 84 -8.66 4.47 17.05
N MET A 85 -7.92 4.89 16.02
CA MET A 85 -8.26 6.05 15.19
C MET A 85 -9.11 5.70 13.96
N ASP A 86 -9.43 4.42 13.73
CA ASP A 86 -9.96 3.90 12.44
C ASP A 86 -9.14 4.44 11.25
N TRP A 87 -7.82 4.25 11.31
CA TRP A 87 -6.90 4.77 10.30
C TRP A 87 -7.19 4.18 8.92
N ARG A 88 -7.36 5.07 7.93
CA ARG A 88 -7.68 4.73 6.55
C ARG A 88 -6.90 5.58 5.56
N VAL A 89 -6.46 4.96 4.47
CA VAL A 89 -5.88 5.64 3.31
C VAL A 89 -6.47 5.01 2.05
N LEU A 90 -6.96 5.84 1.13
CA LEU A 90 -7.69 5.41 -0.07
C LEU A 90 -8.86 4.46 0.27
N ALA A 91 -9.61 4.79 1.33
CA ALA A 91 -10.73 4.01 1.89
C ALA A 91 -10.38 2.63 2.48
N LEU A 92 -9.12 2.21 2.39
CA LEU A 92 -8.63 0.94 2.95
C LEU A 92 -8.05 1.15 4.34
N ASN A 93 -8.38 0.25 5.27
CA ASN A 93 -7.75 0.21 6.59
C ASN A 93 -6.39 -0.51 6.55
N LYS A 94 -5.66 -0.48 7.68
CA LYS A 94 -4.34 -1.11 7.82
C LYS A 94 -4.34 -2.59 7.43
N ASP A 95 -5.33 -3.35 7.87
CA ASP A 95 -5.41 -4.80 7.65
C ASP A 95 -5.72 -5.15 6.19
N GLN A 96 -6.54 -4.33 5.53
CA GLN A 96 -6.84 -4.47 4.11
C GLN A 96 -5.59 -4.17 3.27
N TRP A 97 -4.80 -3.16 3.62
CA TRP A 97 -3.50 -2.91 2.98
C TRP A 97 -2.52 -4.06 3.18
N ALA A 98 -2.47 -4.64 4.39
CA ALA A 98 -1.65 -5.81 4.68
C ALA A 98 -2.10 -7.05 3.87
N SER A 99 -3.42 -7.25 3.74
CA SER A 99 -4.01 -8.33 2.96
C SER A 99 -3.72 -8.18 1.46
N LEU A 100 -3.87 -6.96 0.93
CA LEU A 100 -3.54 -6.64 -0.46
C LEU A 100 -2.07 -6.96 -0.76
N HIS A 101 -1.16 -6.55 0.12
CA HIS A 101 0.28 -6.85 -0.02
C HIS A 101 0.55 -8.35 -0.03
N ALA A 102 -0.02 -9.10 0.92
CA ALA A 102 0.19 -10.54 1.04
C ALA A 102 -0.33 -11.31 -0.20
N ILE A 103 -1.55 -10.99 -0.65
CA ILE A 103 -2.16 -11.65 -1.82
C ILE A 103 -1.39 -11.28 -3.09
N SER A 104 -1.07 -10.01 -3.31
CA SER A 104 -0.27 -9.60 -4.46
C SER A 104 1.12 -10.26 -4.46
N GLY A 105 1.75 -10.42 -3.29
CA GLY A 105 3.04 -11.11 -3.16
C GLY A 105 2.95 -12.57 -3.60
N LEU A 106 1.93 -13.29 -3.13
CA LEU A 106 1.67 -14.67 -3.54
C LEU A 106 1.43 -14.77 -5.05
N VAL A 107 0.61 -13.88 -5.61
CA VAL A 107 0.32 -13.85 -7.05
C VAL A 107 1.58 -13.55 -7.86
N VAL A 108 2.42 -12.61 -7.43
CA VAL A 108 3.70 -12.31 -8.07
C VAL A 108 4.61 -13.54 -8.09
N VAL A 109 4.71 -14.30 -6.99
CA VAL A 109 5.50 -15.53 -6.93
C VAL A 109 5.00 -16.56 -7.95
N ILE A 110 3.68 -16.80 -7.98
CA ILE A 110 3.06 -17.74 -8.93
C ILE A 110 3.32 -17.30 -10.37
N LEU A 111 3.08 -16.03 -10.68
CA LEU A 111 3.31 -15.47 -12.02
C LEU A 111 4.78 -15.48 -12.41
N ALA A 112 5.71 -15.27 -11.46
CA ALA A 112 7.15 -15.35 -11.72
C ALA A 112 7.58 -16.77 -12.10
N VAL A 113 7.02 -17.81 -11.46
CA VAL A 113 7.25 -19.21 -11.85
C VAL A 113 6.75 -19.48 -13.27
N PHE A 114 5.53 -19.07 -13.61
CA PHE A 114 5.01 -19.20 -14.97
C PHE A 114 5.81 -18.40 -16.00
N HIS A 115 6.20 -17.18 -15.64
CA HIS A 115 7.03 -16.32 -16.48
C HIS A 115 8.38 -16.99 -16.76
N LEU A 116 9.03 -17.57 -15.75
CA LEU A 116 10.28 -18.30 -15.88
C LEU A 116 10.10 -19.55 -16.74
N ALA A 117 9.05 -20.34 -16.51
CA ALA A 117 8.75 -21.54 -17.29
C ALA A 117 8.53 -21.23 -18.78
N TYR A 118 7.74 -20.21 -19.10
CA TYR A 118 7.46 -19.82 -20.48
C TYR A 118 8.66 -19.18 -21.19
N ASN A 119 9.57 -18.56 -20.46
CA ASN A 119 10.77 -17.90 -20.98
C ASN A 119 12.08 -18.68 -20.72
N TRP A 120 11.97 -19.94 -20.29
CA TRP A 120 13.13 -20.77 -19.91
C TRP A 120 14.10 -21.00 -21.07
N ARG A 121 13.57 -21.25 -22.28
CA ARG A 121 14.39 -21.44 -23.50
C ARG A 121 15.16 -20.16 -23.90
N PRO A 122 14.52 -18.98 -24.01
CA PRO A 122 15.23 -17.70 -24.18
C PRO A 122 16.28 -17.44 -23.11
N LEU A 123 15.97 -17.69 -21.84
CA LEU A 123 16.89 -17.48 -20.72
C LEU A 123 18.14 -18.36 -20.87
N LEU A 124 17.97 -19.66 -21.06
CA LEU A 124 19.07 -20.59 -21.32
C LEU A 124 19.84 -20.23 -22.60
N GLY A 125 19.15 -19.77 -23.64
CA GLY A 125 19.78 -19.29 -24.87
C GLY A 125 20.67 -18.07 -24.62
N TYR A 126 20.23 -17.14 -23.79
CA TYR A 126 21.00 -15.96 -23.38
C TYR A 126 22.24 -16.38 -22.57
N LEU A 127 22.07 -17.26 -21.58
CA LEU A 127 23.18 -17.79 -20.79
C LEU A 127 24.18 -18.59 -21.65
N ARG A 128 23.69 -19.45 -22.55
CA ARG A 128 24.50 -20.34 -23.41
C ARG A 128 25.25 -19.61 -24.52
N ARG A 129 24.61 -18.67 -25.24
CA ARG A 129 25.28 -17.91 -26.32
C ARG A 129 26.34 -16.94 -25.79
N LYS A 130 26.26 -16.60 -24.50
CA LYS A 130 27.24 -15.79 -23.79
C LYS A 130 28.12 -16.59 -22.82
N THR A 131 28.29 -17.90 -22.96
CA THR A 131 29.19 -18.67 -22.06
C THR A 131 30.64 -18.20 -22.09
N GLY A 132 31.14 -17.71 -23.23
CA GLY A 132 32.43 -17.00 -23.30
C GLY A 132 32.44 -15.63 -22.61
N ALA A 133 31.25 -15.03 -22.39
CA ALA A 133 31.08 -13.78 -21.67
C ALA A 133 30.71 -13.98 -20.18
N VAL A 134 30.14 -15.11 -19.76
CA VAL A 134 29.97 -15.47 -18.33
C VAL A 134 31.34 -15.57 -17.64
N ALA A 135 32.37 -16.05 -18.33
CA ALA A 135 33.75 -15.97 -17.86
C ALA A 135 34.29 -14.52 -17.77
N ARG A 136 33.83 -13.61 -18.65
CA ARG A 136 34.20 -12.18 -18.65
C ARG A 136 33.44 -11.37 -17.59
N TYR A 137 32.19 -11.73 -17.30
CA TYR A 137 31.32 -11.13 -16.29
C TYR A 137 31.37 -11.85 -14.94
N GLY A 138 32.23 -12.86 -14.78
CA GLY A 138 32.39 -13.59 -13.51
C GLY A 138 32.77 -12.69 -12.34
N ARG A 139 33.54 -11.62 -12.61
CA ARG A 139 33.86 -10.58 -11.62
C ARG A 139 32.63 -9.77 -11.20
N GLU A 140 31.78 -9.40 -12.15
CA GLU A 140 30.54 -8.65 -11.88
C GLU A 140 29.55 -9.53 -11.11
N LEU A 141 29.42 -10.81 -11.48
CA LEU A 141 28.56 -11.75 -10.77
C LEU A 141 29.08 -12.03 -9.36
N ALA A 142 30.39 -12.18 -9.18
CA ALA A 142 31.02 -12.32 -7.86
C ALA A 142 30.84 -11.05 -7.03
N ALA A 143 30.98 -9.86 -7.62
CA ALA A 143 30.75 -8.58 -6.95
C ALA A 143 29.27 -8.41 -6.54
N ALA A 144 28.32 -8.73 -7.44
CA ALA A 144 26.90 -8.70 -7.13
C ALA A 144 26.52 -9.71 -6.04
N GLY A 145 27.10 -10.92 -6.09
CA GLY A 145 26.93 -11.95 -5.06
C GLY A 145 27.49 -11.51 -3.72
N LEU A 146 28.73 -10.99 -3.68
CA LEU A 146 29.36 -10.47 -2.47
C LEU A 146 28.56 -9.31 -1.89
N LEU A 147 28.15 -8.35 -2.73
CA LEU A 147 27.32 -7.22 -2.30
C LEU A 147 25.99 -7.71 -1.71
N SER A 148 25.34 -8.67 -2.36
CA SER A 148 24.09 -9.26 -1.85
C SER A 148 24.30 -9.95 -0.50
N MET A 149 25.41 -10.69 -0.34
CA MET A 149 25.76 -11.34 0.92
C MET A 149 26.09 -10.33 2.03
N VAL A 150 26.80 -9.25 1.71
CA VAL A 150 27.08 -8.16 2.63
C VAL A 150 25.78 -7.47 3.06
N LEU A 151 24.90 -7.12 2.13
CA LEU A 151 23.60 -6.51 2.44
C LEU A 151 22.74 -7.44 3.29
N LEU A 152 22.74 -8.74 3.00
CA LEU A 152 22.06 -9.74 3.82
C LEU A 152 22.65 -9.83 5.22
N GLY A 153 23.99 -9.85 5.34
CA GLY A 153 24.68 -9.86 6.62
C GLY A 153 24.38 -8.62 7.46
N LEU A 154 24.38 -7.44 6.84
CA LEU A 154 23.99 -6.17 7.48
C LEU A 154 22.53 -6.19 7.93
N ALA A 155 21.61 -6.75 7.12
CA ALA A 155 20.20 -6.88 7.48
C ALA A 155 19.99 -7.83 8.67
N ILE A 156 20.71 -8.96 8.71
CA ILE A 156 20.65 -9.91 9.83
C ILE A 156 21.27 -9.29 11.10
N ALA A 157 22.33 -8.52 10.96
CA ALA A 157 23.01 -7.84 12.06
C ALA A 157 22.33 -6.54 12.51
N ASP A 158 21.24 -6.14 11.85
CA ASP A 158 20.51 -4.88 12.09
C ASP A 158 21.42 -3.63 12.02
N LEU A 159 22.35 -3.62 11.05
CA LEU A 159 23.33 -2.55 10.85
C LEU A 159 22.99 -1.63 9.66
N PRO A 160 23.45 -0.37 9.67
CA PRO A 160 23.29 0.53 8.51
C PRO A 160 24.01 -0.01 7.25
N PRO A 161 23.46 0.20 6.04
CA PRO A 161 22.22 0.91 5.73
C PRO A 161 20.95 0.05 5.79
N ALA A 162 21.04 -1.24 6.18
CA ALA A 162 19.90 -2.16 6.11
C ALA A 162 18.77 -1.81 7.09
N ASN A 163 19.12 -1.29 8.27
CA ASN A 163 18.14 -0.86 9.29
C ASN A 163 17.54 0.54 9.04
N LEU A 164 18.14 1.36 8.17
CA LEU A 164 17.76 2.77 7.99
C LEU A 164 16.28 2.94 7.62
N LEU A 165 15.76 2.03 6.80
CA LEU A 165 14.37 2.07 6.38
C LEU A 165 13.40 1.70 7.52
N HIS A 166 13.80 0.75 8.37
CA HIS A 166 13.02 0.35 9.54
C HIS A 166 12.98 1.49 10.57
N ASP A 167 14.14 2.06 10.90
CA ASP A 167 14.28 3.18 11.83
C ASP A 167 13.48 4.41 11.38
N LEU A 168 13.52 4.72 10.08
CA LEU A 168 12.73 5.81 9.53
C LEU A 168 11.24 5.56 9.71
N SER A 169 10.77 4.33 9.42
CA SER A 169 9.37 3.94 9.64
C SER A 169 8.98 4.07 11.11
N ASP A 170 9.85 3.69 12.03
CA ASP A 170 9.58 3.77 13.47
C ASP A 170 9.49 5.21 13.95
N ARG A 171 10.36 6.10 13.46
CA ARG A 171 10.24 7.55 13.73
C ARG A 171 8.90 8.11 13.23
N PHE A 172 8.45 7.73 12.04
CA PHE A 172 7.12 8.14 11.55
C PHE A 172 5.99 7.63 12.44
N LYS A 173 6.06 6.36 12.86
CA LYS A 173 5.06 5.74 13.73
C LYS A 173 5.02 6.39 15.11
N ASP A 174 6.18 6.75 15.67
CA ASP A 174 6.28 7.38 16.99
C ASP A 174 5.81 8.84 16.94
N ALA A 175 6.17 9.57 15.88
CA ALA A 175 5.64 10.91 15.64
C ALA A 175 4.11 10.89 15.49
N TYR A 176 3.56 9.91 14.76
CA TYR A 176 2.11 9.72 14.66
C TYR A 176 1.47 9.39 16.01
N ALA A 177 2.06 8.47 16.78
CA ALA A 177 1.57 8.09 18.11
C ALA A 177 1.63 9.24 19.14
N ALA A 178 2.52 10.20 18.95
CA ALA A 178 2.58 11.44 19.73
C ALA A 178 1.52 12.47 19.31
N SER A 179 1.01 12.39 18.07
CA SER A 179 0.02 13.33 17.53
C SER A 179 -1.43 13.01 17.87
N ILE A 180 -1.70 11.83 18.41
CA ILE A 180 -3.06 11.34 18.73
C ILE A 180 -3.24 11.13 20.24
N GLU A 181 -4.48 11.26 20.71
CA GLU A 181 -4.84 10.82 22.06
C GLU A 181 -4.83 9.28 22.12
N ARG A 182 -3.97 8.74 22.99
CA ARG A 182 -3.75 7.30 23.12
C ARG A 182 -4.97 6.62 23.74
N ALA A 183 -5.23 5.41 23.28
CA ALA A 183 -6.18 4.51 23.93
C ALA A 183 -5.81 4.35 25.43
N PRO A 184 -6.77 4.52 26.36
CA PRO A 184 -6.52 4.41 27.80
C PRO A 184 -6.02 3.01 28.20
N TRP A 185 -6.49 1.98 27.49
CA TRP A 185 -6.11 0.59 27.72
C TRP A 185 -5.73 -0.11 26.40
N PRO A 186 -4.91 -1.18 26.45
CA PRO A 186 -4.69 -2.03 25.28
C PRO A 186 -6.01 -2.58 24.75
N HIS A 187 -6.19 -2.56 23.43
CA HIS A 187 -7.40 -3.05 22.75
C HIS A 187 -8.70 -2.41 23.26
N THR A 188 -8.67 -1.13 23.65
CA THR A 188 -9.88 -0.42 24.10
C THR A 188 -10.95 -0.42 23.02
N GLU A 189 -10.57 -0.42 21.75
CA GLU A 189 -11.45 -0.51 20.60
C GLU A 189 -12.34 -1.77 20.61
N ASP A 190 -11.89 -2.86 21.25
CA ASP A 190 -12.57 -4.14 21.32
C ASP A 190 -13.42 -4.27 22.60
N PHE A 191 -13.42 -3.26 23.46
CA PHE A 191 -14.21 -3.30 24.69
C PHE A 191 -15.68 -3.01 24.41
N GLU A 192 -16.55 -3.77 25.07
CA GLU A 192 -17.98 -3.49 25.15
C GLU A 192 -18.24 -2.21 25.95
N VAL A 193 -19.32 -1.50 25.64
CA VAL A 193 -19.74 -0.30 26.39
C VAL A 193 -19.84 -0.60 27.89
N GLU A 194 -20.42 -1.74 28.26
CA GLU A 194 -20.53 -2.16 29.66
C GLU A 194 -19.17 -2.24 30.36
N ARG A 195 -18.17 -2.82 29.69
CA ARG A 195 -16.81 -2.93 30.23
C ARG A 195 -16.16 -1.56 30.42
N VAL A 196 -16.36 -0.66 29.46
CA VAL A 196 -15.88 0.72 29.55
C VAL A 196 -16.52 1.43 30.75
N CYS A 197 -17.84 1.33 30.90
CA CYS A 197 -18.59 1.90 32.01
C CYS A 197 -18.11 1.39 33.37
N ARG A 198 -17.93 0.06 33.52
CA ARG A 198 -17.41 -0.55 34.75
C ARG A 198 -16.02 -0.02 35.13
N ARG A 199 -15.15 0.23 34.14
CA ARG A 199 -13.81 0.78 34.40
C ARG A 199 -13.80 2.26 34.74
N LEU A 200 -14.73 3.03 34.16
CA LEU A 200 -14.86 4.46 34.42
C LEU A 200 -15.74 4.77 35.64
N GLY A 201 -16.47 3.78 36.17
CA GLY A 201 -17.42 3.97 37.27
C GLY A 201 -18.68 4.74 36.85
N ILE A 202 -19.09 4.66 35.58
CA ILE A 202 -20.25 5.36 35.03
C ILE A 202 -21.45 4.39 34.96
N PRO A 203 -22.67 4.81 35.34
CA PRO A 203 -23.89 4.05 35.06
C PRO A 203 -24.09 3.83 33.56
N ILE A 204 -24.47 2.62 33.16
CA ILE A 204 -24.59 2.23 31.75
C ILE A 204 -25.60 3.12 31.01
N GLU A 205 -26.69 3.47 31.68
CA GLU A 205 -27.77 4.29 31.17
C GLU A 205 -27.27 5.69 30.78
N GLN A 206 -26.36 6.27 31.57
CA GLN A 206 -25.75 7.57 31.29
C GLN A 206 -24.83 7.51 30.08
N ALA A 207 -24.06 6.42 29.94
CA ALA A 207 -23.21 6.22 28.79
C ALA A 207 -24.02 6.06 27.49
N LEU A 208 -25.11 5.28 27.52
CA LEU A 208 -26.01 5.10 26.39
C LEU A 208 -26.69 6.41 25.98
N ALA A 209 -27.21 7.19 26.95
CA ALA A 209 -27.79 8.50 26.68
C ALA A 209 -26.77 9.48 26.06
N SER A 210 -25.50 9.35 26.42
CA SER A 210 -24.42 10.20 25.90
C SER A 210 -24.05 9.85 24.48
N LEU A 211 -24.02 8.55 24.18
CA LEU A 211 -23.85 8.05 22.82
C LEU A 211 -25.00 8.48 21.93
N GLU A 212 -26.24 8.42 22.42
CA GLU A 212 -27.42 8.91 21.71
C GLU A 212 -27.34 10.43 21.44
N LYS A 213 -27.00 11.23 22.46
CA LYS A 213 -26.79 12.68 22.32
C LYS A 213 -25.65 13.02 21.35
N ALA A 214 -24.63 12.17 21.27
CA ALA A 214 -23.52 12.32 20.34
C ALA A 214 -23.84 11.85 18.90
N GLY A 215 -25.08 11.39 18.64
CA GLY A 215 -25.52 10.90 17.34
C GLY A 215 -25.01 9.50 16.99
N MET A 216 -24.59 8.73 18.00
CA MET A 216 -24.03 7.39 17.85
C MET A 216 -24.74 6.39 18.79
N PRO A 217 -26.07 6.25 18.72
CA PRO A 217 -26.79 5.33 19.60
C PRO A 217 -26.23 3.91 19.46
N ALA A 218 -25.92 3.30 20.61
CA ALA A 218 -25.59 1.88 20.67
C ALA A 218 -26.89 1.07 20.72
N ARG A 219 -26.88 -0.11 20.11
CA ARG A 219 -28.01 -1.06 20.15
C ARG A 219 -28.20 -1.64 21.54
N ASP A 220 -27.09 -1.93 22.21
CA ASP A 220 -27.03 -2.49 23.56
C ASP A 220 -25.65 -2.19 24.20
N SER A 221 -25.50 -2.54 25.47
CA SER A 221 -24.25 -2.34 26.22
C SER A 221 -23.16 -3.38 25.92
N SER A 222 -23.49 -4.47 25.24
CA SER A 222 -22.54 -5.52 24.82
C SER A 222 -21.83 -5.19 23.51
N GLN A 223 -22.33 -4.20 22.76
CA GLN A 223 -21.65 -3.71 21.57
C GLN A 223 -20.26 -3.17 21.89
N THR A 224 -19.28 -3.51 21.06
CA THR A 224 -17.92 -2.98 21.16
C THR A 224 -17.83 -1.56 20.62
N LEU A 225 -16.82 -0.80 21.07
CA LEU A 225 -16.56 0.54 20.54
C LEU A 225 -16.31 0.51 19.03
N THR A 226 -15.61 -0.51 18.53
CA THR A 226 -15.38 -0.72 17.09
C THR A 226 -16.68 -0.95 16.32
N GLU A 227 -17.62 -1.73 16.85
CA GLU A 227 -18.91 -1.95 16.18
C GLU A 227 -19.71 -0.65 16.07
N ILE A 228 -19.83 0.10 17.18
CA ILE A 228 -20.54 1.38 17.20
C ILE A 228 -19.87 2.35 16.22
N ALA A 229 -18.54 2.43 16.26
CA ALA A 229 -17.76 3.28 15.37
C ALA A 229 -18.00 2.94 13.89
N ARG A 230 -18.02 1.65 13.53
CA ARG A 230 -18.30 1.20 12.15
C ARG A 230 -19.70 1.56 11.69
N THR A 231 -20.72 1.32 12.52
CA THR A 231 -22.11 1.66 12.21
C THR A 231 -22.28 3.14 11.91
N HIS A 232 -21.61 3.99 12.68
CA HIS A 232 -21.71 5.45 12.58
C HIS A 232 -20.58 6.12 11.79
N ARG A 233 -19.77 5.33 11.06
CA ARG A 233 -18.65 5.79 10.22
C ARG A 233 -17.70 6.75 10.95
N THR A 234 -17.27 6.35 12.14
CA THR A 234 -16.35 7.11 12.97
C THR A 234 -15.24 6.23 13.57
N SER A 235 -14.42 6.79 14.46
CA SER A 235 -13.36 6.07 15.16
C SER A 235 -13.80 5.58 16.55
N PRO A 236 -13.27 4.44 17.04
CA PRO A 236 -13.47 3.99 18.41
C PRO A 236 -13.12 5.06 19.46
N GLN A 237 -12.09 5.86 19.19
CA GLN A 237 -11.74 7.01 20.02
C GLN A 237 -12.90 8.00 20.17
N ARG A 238 -13.59 8.36 19.08
CA ARG A 238 -14.71 9.32 19.17
C ARG A 238 -15.87 8.76 19.99
N VAL A 239 -16.13 7.46 19.87
CA VAL A 239 -17.14 6.75 20.69
C VAL A 239 -16.75 6.80 22.16
N PHE A 240 -15.49 6.48 22.48
CA PHE A 240 -14.98 6.56 23.85
C PHE A 240 -15.06 7.97 24.43
N ASN A 241 -14.64 8.98 23.67
CA ASN A 241 -14.67 10.37 24.10
C ASN A 241 -16.11 10.87 24.34
N ALA A 242 -17.10 10.35 23.60
CA ALA A 242 -18.51 10.63 23.86
C ALA A 242 -18.99 10.06 25.21
N ILE A 243 -18.52 8.87 25.60
CA ILE A 243 -18.80 8.28 26.92
C ILE A 243 -18.09 9.08 28.03
N GLN A 244 -16.82 9.43 27.83
CA GLN A 244 -16.01 10.10 28.86
C GLN A 244 -16.48 11.54 29.17
N ARG A 245 -17.02 12.28 28.19
CA ARG A 245 -17.49 13.66 28.40
C ARG A 245 -18.52 13.80 29.53
N GLN A 246 -19.25 12.74 29.88
CA GLN A 246 -20.14 12.77 31.04
C GLN A 246 -19.39 12.90 32.36
N ILE A 247 -18.23 12.26 32.52
CA ILE A 247 -17.45 12.37 33.75
C ILE A 247 -17.09 13.83 34.00
N GLN A 248 -16.69 14.55 32.95
CA GLN A 248 -16.30 15.95 33.03
C GLN A 248 -17.51 16.87 33.26
N GLY A 249 -18.65 16.59 32.62
CA GLY A 249 -19.89 17.33 32.83
C GLY A 249 -20.49 17.13 34.23
N VAL A 250 -20.43 15.92 34.78
CA VAL A 250 -20.89 15.62 36.15
C VAL A 250 -19.98 16.26 37.19
N GLY A 251 -18.66 16.27 36.98
CA GLY A 251 -17.72 16.99 37.85
C GLY A 251 -17.99 18.50 37.90
N GLN A 252 -18.25 19.13 36.75
CA GLN A 252 -18.59 20.56 36.69
C GLN A 252 -19.95 20.88 37.31
N GLN A 253 -20.94 20.00 37.18
CA GLN A 253 -22.27 20.20 37.76
C GLN A 253 -22.27 20.06 39.30
N LEU A 254 -21.40 19.21 39.85
CA LEU A 254 -21.14 19.12 41.30
C LEU A 254 -20.41 20.36 41.83
N ASP A 255 -19.50 20.95 41.06
CA ASP A 255 -18.75 22.15 41.46
C ASP A 255 -19.58 23.45 41.36
N THR A 256 -20.63 23.48 40.53
CA THR A 256 -21.54 24.63 40.38
C THR A 256 -22.81 24.57 41.22
N ALA A 257 -23.01 23.51 42.01
CA ALA A 257 -24.14 23.45 42.93
C ALA A 257 -24.02 24.55 44.01
N PRO A 258 -25.03 25.40 44.24
CA PRO A 258 -24.93 26.50 45.19
C PRO A 258 -24.60 25.98 46.60
N SER A 259 -23.59 26.58 47.23
CA SER A 259 -23.10 26.27 48.58
C SER A 259 -24.12 26.51 49.71
N GLU A 260 -25.38 26.82 49.39
CA GLU A 260 -26.47 27.05 50.34
C GLU A 260 -26.81 25.82 51.20
N GLN A 261 -26.58 24.60 50.70
CA GLN A 261 -26.84 23.38 51.49
C GLN A 261 -25.79 23.11 52.58
N ARG A 262 -24.59 23.72 52.49
CA ARG A 262 -23.57 23.57 53.53
C ARG A 262 -23.78 24.53 54.71
N CYS A 263 -24.36 25.72 54.48
CA CYS A 263 -24.69 26.66 55.57
C CYS A 263 -25.95 26.26 56.35
N ARG A 264 -26.97 25.66 55.70
CA ARG A 264 -28.21 25.26 56.41
C ARG A 264 -28.04 24.15 57.44
N ARG A 265 -26.97 23.35 57.33
CA ARG A 265 -26.69 22.28 58.30
C ARG A 265 -25.99 22.77 59.57
N GLN A 266 -25.39 23.96 59.55
CA GLN A 266 -24.68 24.52 60.72
C GLN A 266 -25.55 25.46 61.56
N GLN A 267 -26.68 25.95 61.04
CA GLN A 267 -27.59 26.84 61.79
C GLN A 267 -28.72 26.12 62.52
N GLY A 268 -28.83 24.79 62.39
CA GLY A 268 -29.88 23.99 63.06
C GLY A 268 -29.47 23.35 64.39
N ASP A 269 -28.19 23.39 64.75
CA ASP A 269 -27.65 22.72 65.95
C ASP A 269 -27.32 23.69 67.11
N GLU A 270 -27.60 24.99 66.98
CA GLU A 270 -27.22 26.02 67.97
C GLU A 270 -28.44 26.71 68.62
N SER A 271 -29.62 26.09 68.55
CA SER A 271 -30.86 26.62 69.17
C SER A 271 -31.47 25.71 70.26
N ASP A 272 -30.74 24.71 70.73
CA ASP A 272 -31.13 23.84 71.85
C ASP A 272 -30.02 23.83 72.92
N SER A 273 -29.84 24.94 73.63
CA SER A 273 -29.09 25.07 74.90
C SER A 273 -29.49 26.33 75.64
#